data_AF-A0A1I1TX87-F1
#
_entry.id   AF-A0A1I1TX87-F1
#
_cell.length_a   1.000
_cell.length_b   1.000
_cell.length_c   1.000
_cell.angle_alpha   90.00
_cell.angle_beta   90.00
_cell.angle_gamma   90.00
#
_symmetry.space_group_name_H-M   'P 1'
#
loop_
_entity.id
_entity.type
_entity.pdbx_description
1 polymer ?
#
loop_
_entity_poly.entity_id
_entity_poly.type
_entity_poly.pdbx_seq_one_letter_code
_entity_poly.pdbx_strand_id
1 'polypeptide(L)'
;TVEPQDIIKMKPRDEGAKSLEPSDIIKMKHNLYNNNIDTNKIHEDTQLNFSKNKYSPEQIEKQNNDLLNHLPDLINSKDRPPFLNQESAILIKSWCKTPKEVYRFVQIILNAKNAVTKNMTNQGFGAYTGLLDLENLTDEMPKWLRNYFNRIRTVDTDSSKRITNYEGYLYTAMVNNLNTYVHSVLAAHE
;
A
#
# COMPACT_ATOMS: atom_id res chain seq x y z
N THR A 1 -31.99 59.47 18.66
CA THR A 1 -31.94 58.72 19.93
C THR A 1 -32.73 57.45 19.75
N VAL A 2 -32.02 56.32 19.88
CA VAL A 2 -32.42 54.94 20.30
C VAL A 2 -33.79 54.37 19.89
N GLU A 3 -33.69 53.27 19.13
CA GLU A 3 -34.43 51.96 19.13
C GLU A 3 -35.60 51.73 20.11
N PRO A 4 -36.57 50.81 19.81
CA PRO A 4 -36.30 49.35 19.92
C PRO A 4 -37.07 48.35 19.00
N GLN A 5 -36.39 47.23 18.74
CA GLN A 5 -36.79 45.79 18.78
C GLN A 5 -38.06 45.21 18.08
N ASP A 6 -37.80 44.15 17.27
CA ASP A 6 -38.37 42.77 17.31
C ASP A 6 -39.34 42.16 16.23
N ILE A 7 -38.81 41.12 15.52
CA ILE A 7 -39.34 39.78 15.10
C ILE A 7 -40.41 39.61 13.96
N ILE A 8 -40.12 38.74 12.95
CA ILE A 8 -40.84 37.48 12.51
C ILE A 8 -40.57 37.08 11.01
N LYS A 9 -40.56 35.75 10.80
CA LYS A 9 -40.03 34.85 9.75
C LYS A 9 -40.88 34.61 8.45
N MET A 10 -40.18 34.02 7.44
CA MET A 10 -40.52 33.34 6.15
C MET A 10 -41.87 32.58 6.07
N LYS A 11 -42.58 32.36 4.92
CA LYS A 11 -42.29 31.74 3.58
C LYS A 11 -43.62 31.80 2.73
N PRO A 12 -43.90 30.96 1.69
CA PRO A 12 -43.43 30.76 0.29
C PRO A 12 -44.44 31.28 -0.79
N ARG A 13 -44.20 31.04 -2.10
CA ARG A 13 -45.21 31.19 -3.18
C ARG A 13 -45.26 29.91 -4.04
N ASP A 14 -46.45 29.30 -4.13
CA ASP A 14 -46.76 28.08 -4.89
C ASP A 14 -47.94 28.32 -5.88
N GLU A 15 -48.12 27.34 -6.80
CA GLU A 15 -49.26 27.06 -7.73
C GLU A 15 -49.23 27.74 -9.13
N GLY A 16 -49.31 27.09 -10.32
CA GLY A 16 -49.47 25.69 -10.77
C GLY A 16 -50.63 25.50 -11.78
N ALA A 17 -50.40 25.06 -13.04
CA ALA A 17 -51.39 24.35 -13.89
C ALA A 17 -50.79 23.65 -15.16
N LYS A 18 -51.11 22.36 -15.36
CA LYS A 18 -50.93 21.47 -16.56
C LYS A 18 -52.28 21.41 -17.34
N SER A 19 -52.48 21.01 -18.62
CA SER A 19 -52.19 19.74 -19.34
C SER A 19 -52.89 19.73 -20.75
N LEU A 20 -52.43 18.89 -21.73
CA LEU A 20 -53.19 17.92 -22.59
C LEU A 20 -52.53 17.64 -23.99
N GLU A 21 -52.19 16.38 -24.28
CA GLU A 21 -51.75 15.79 -25.59
C GLU A 21 -52.96 15.39 -26.49
N PRO A 22 -52.86 14.62 -27.62
CA PRO A 22 -51.89 14.44 -28.73
C PRO A 22 -52.57 14.66 -30.12
N SER A 23 -51.89 14.41 -31.25
CA SER A 23 -52.61 14.12 -32.52
C SER A 23 -51.93 13.01 -33.32
N ASP A 24 -52.76 12.04 -33.71
CA ASP A 24 -52.47 10.65 -34.05
C ASP A 24 -51.97 10.34 -35.49
N ILE A 25 -51.03 9.37 -35.58
CA ILE A 25 -50.99 8.12 -36.39
C ILE A 25 -51.11 8.25 -37.95
N ILE A 26 -50.14 7.78 -38.77
CA ILE A 26 -50.19 6.47 -39.51
C ILE A 26 -48.92 6.15 -40.37
N LYS A 27 -48.32 4.97 -40.05
CA LYS A 27 -47.73 3.87 -40.87
C LYS A 27 -46.36 3.96 -41.59
N MET A 28 -45.39 3.35 -40.91
CA MET A 28 -44.39 2.33 -41.34
C MET A 28 -44.02 2.19 -42.84
N LYS A 29 -42.71 2.33 -43.13
CA LYS A 29 -42.01 1.48 -44.11
C LYS A 29 -40.76 0.87 -43.47
N HIS A 30 -40.80 -0.45 -43.32
CA HIS A 30 -39.69 -1.32 -42.98
C HIS A 30 -38.67 -1.31 -44.13
N ASN A 31 -37.48 -0.74 -43.93
CA ASN A 31 -36.35 -1.01 -44.82
C ASN A 31 -35.57 -2.20 -44.25
N LEU A 32 -35.97 -3.40 -44.69
CA LEU A 32 -35.23 -4.64 -44.55
C LEU A 32 -34.01 -4.62 -45.48
N TYR A 33 -32.93 -3.97 -45.05
CA TYR A 33 -31.59 -4.34 -45.50
C TYR A 33 -30.74 -4.62 -44.27
N ASN A 34 -30.95 -5.83 -43.75
CA ASN A 34 -30.16 -6.46 -42.72
C ASN A 34 -28.79 -6.83 -43.30
N ASN A 35 -27.91 -5.85 -43.46
CA ASN A 35 -26.49 -6.12 -43.56
C ASN A 35 -25.98 -6.22 -42.13
N ASN A 36 -26.08 -7.43 -41.60
CA ASN A 36 -25.63 -7.86 -40.28
C ASN A 36 -24.08 -7.87 -40.21
N ILE A 37 -23.44 -6.77 -40.63
CA ILE A 37 -21.98 -6.59 -40.57
C ILE A 37 -21.56 -6.29 -39.12
N ASP A 38 -22.50 -5.80 -38.30
CA ASP A 38 -22.23 -5.31 -36.95
C ASP A 38 -22.40 -6.35 -35.83
N THR A 39 -22.57 -7.63 -36.18
CA THR A 39 -22.56 -8.73 -35.20
C THR A 39 -21.52 -9.80 -35.49
N ASN A 40 -20.41 -9.46 -36.15
CA ASN A 40 -19.17 -10.16 -35.86
C ASN A 40 -18.53 -9.47 -34.66
N LYS A 41 -19.16 -9.65 -33.50
CA LYS A 41 -18.55 -9.41 -32.21
C LYS A 41 -17.46 -10.46 -32.06
N ILE A 42 -16.30 -10.19 -32.67
CA ILE A 42 -15.07 -10.91 -32.36
C ILE A 42 -14.79 -10.55 -30.91
N HIS A 43 -15.36 -11.32 -30.00
CA HIS A 43 -14.95 -11.37 -28.61
C HIS A 43 -13.57 -12.04 -28.57
N GLU A 44 -12.58 -11.45 -29.23
CA GLU A 44 -11.22 -11.66 -28.80
C GLU A 44 -11.11 -10.99 -27.44
N ASP A 45 -10.67 -11.77 -26.47
CA ASP A 45 -10.52 -11.34 -25.10
C ASP A 45 -9.49 -10.19 -25.07
N THR A 46 -9.97 -8.95 -25.11
CA THR A 46 -9.17 -7.70 -25.09
C THR A 46 -8.56 -7.43 -23.72
N GLN A 47 -8.55 -8.43 -22.84
CA GLN A 47 -7.97 -8.32 -21.52
C GLN A 47 -6.48 -8.07 -21.61
N LEU A 48 -6.05 -7.10 -20.80
CA LEU A 48 -4.63 -6.79 -20.63
C LEU A 48 -3.91 -8.03 -20.11
N ASN A 49 -2.94 -8.52 -20.88
CA ASN A 49 -2.14 -9.67 -20.52
C ASN A 49 -0.72 -9.24 -20.14
N PHE A 50 -0.49 -9.05 -18.84
CA PHE A 50 0.81 -8.67 -18.27
C PHE A 50 1.70 -9.87 -17.92
N SER A 51 1.48 -11.03 -18.54
CA SER A 51 2.28 -12.23 -18.26
C SER A 51 3.76 -11.99 -18.57
N LYS A 52 4.65 -12.43 -17.67
CA LYS A 52 6.11 -12.24 -17.80
C LYS A 52 6.67 -12.70 -19.14
N ASN A 53 6.09 -13.76 -19.72
CA ASN A 53 6.50 -14.32 -21.01
C ASN A 53 6.21 -13.41 -22.23
N LYS A 54 5.50 -12.29 -22.04
CA LYS A 54 5.24 -11.28 -23.07
C LYS A 54 6.34 -10.24 -23.20
N TYR A 55 7.32 -10.26 -22.29
CA TYR A 55 8.39 -9.27 -22.22
C TYR A 55 9.76 -9.92 -22.39
N SER A 56 10.67 -9.22 -23.07
CA SER A 56 12.08 -9.63 -23.13
C SER A 56 12.74 -9.49 -21.76
N PRO A 57 13.87 -10.20 -21.52
CA PRO A 57 14.66 -10.03 -20.31
C PRO A 57 15.05 -8.57 -20.03
N GLU A 58 15.45 -7.82 -21.06
CA GLU A 58 15.86 -6.42 -20.95
C GLU A 58 14.69 -5.50 -20.59
N GLN A 59 13.49 -5.78 -21.13
CA GLN A 59 12.27 -5.04 -20.77
C GLN A 59 11.93 -5.27 -19.30
N ILE A 60 12.03 -6.50 -18.81
CA ILE A 60 11.78 -6.84 -17.41
C ILE A 60 12.83 -6.18 -16.50
N GLU A 61 14.09 -6.20 -16.88
CA GLU A 61 15.16 -5.54 -16.12
C GLU A 61 14.94 -4.03 -16.05
N LYS A 62 14.58 -3.38 -17.17
CA LYS A 62 14.25 -1.96 -17.20
C LYS A 62 13.06 -1.63 -16.29
N GLN A 63 12.00 -2.44 -16.32
CA GLN A 63 10.83 -2.31 -15.44
C GLN A 63 11.22 -2.48 -13.96
N ASN A 64 12.04 -3.48 -13.64
CA ASN A 64 12.50 -3.70 -12.26
C ASN A 64 13.35 -2.52 -11.76
N ASN A 65 14.28 -2.04 -12.58
CA ASN A 65 15.11 -0.88 -12.25
C ASN A 65 14.26 0.38 -12.04
N ASP A 66 13.26 0.60 -12.88
CA ASP A 66 12.32 1.71 -12.73
C ASP A 66 11.57 1.64 -11.38
N LEU A 67 10.97 0.49 -11.07
CA LEU A 67 10.26 0.27 -9.81
C LEU A 67 11.16 0.44 -8.58
N LEU A 68 12.40 -0.05 -8.63
CA LEU A 68 13.36 0.10 -7.54
C LEU A 68 13.85 1.55 -7.39
N ASN A 69 13.98 2.28 -8.50
CA ASN A 69 14.43 3.66 -8.48
C ASN A 69 13.42 4.59 -7.83
N HIS A 70 12.13 4.34 -8.04
CA HIS A 70 11.03 5.11 -7.48
C HIS A 70 10.51 4.56 -6.14
N LEU A 71 11.11 3.49 -5.60
CA LEU A 71 10.75 2.94 -4.29
C LEU A 71 10.74 3.99 -3.17
N PRO A 72 11.74 4.90 -3.07
CA PRO A 72 11.73 5.94 -2.04
C PRO A 72 10.58 6.95 -2.23
N ASP A 73 10.23 7.30 -3.47
CA ASP A 73 9.17 8.26 -3.76
C ASP A 73 7.78 7.69 -3.43
N LEU A 74 7.59 6.37 -3.59
CA LEU A 74 6.37 5.65 -3.21
C LEU A 74 6.11 5.65 -1.70
N ILE A 75 7.12 5.97 -0.88
CA ILE A 75 7.01 6.06 0.58
C ILE A 75 6.32 7.35 1.01
N ASN A 76 6.61 8.46 0.32
CA ASN A 76 6.28 9.80 0.78
C ASN A 76 4.85 10.26 0.40
N SER A 77 4.00 9.36 -0.11
CA SER A 77 2.61 9.68 -0.45
C SER A 77 1.76 9.79 0.83
N LYS A 78 1.14 10.96 1.06
CA LYS A 78 0.29 11.26 2.23
C LYS A 78 -0.86 10.28 2.49
N ASP A 79 -1.24 9.47 1.51
CA ASP A 79 -2.38 8.54 1.57
C ASP A 79 -1.99 7.08 1.85
N ARG A 80 -0.72 6.78 2.15
CA ARG A 80 -0.23 5.40 2.34
C ARG A 80 0.39 5.22 3.72
N PRO A 81 0.14 4.09 4.42
CA PRO A 81 0.80 3.79 5.68
C PRO A 81 2.33 3.91 5.52
N PRO A 82 3.04 4.54 6.47
CA PRO A 82 4.48 4.69 6.39
C PRO A 82 5.09 3.31 6.55
N PHE A 83 5.46 2.69 5.43
CA PHE A 83 5.91 1.31 5.46
C PHE A 83 7.32 1.21 6.03
N LEU A 84 8.15 2.22 5.76
CA LEU A 84 9.52 2.45 6.19
C LEU A 84 9.83 3.92 5.84
N ASN A 85 10.77 4.62 6.48
CA ASN A 85 11.12 5.99 6.04
C ASN A 85 11.98 6.00 4.75
N GLN A 86 12.23 7.19 4.18
CA GLN A 86 13.07 7.38 2.99
C GLN A 86 14.43 6.66 3.09
N GLU A 87 15.10 6.77 4.23
CA GLU A 87 16.40 6.15 4.46
C GLU A 87 16.34 4.62 4.38
N SER A 88 15.32 4.04 5.01
CA SER A 88 15.08 2.59 4.97
C SER A 88 14.77 2.10 3.55
N ALA A 89 14.05 2.90 2.75
CA ALA A 89 13.80 2.61 1.33
C ALA A 89 15.10 2.51 0.53
N ILE A 90 16.00 3.48 0.74
CA ILE A 90 17.33 3.53 0.10
C ILE A 90 18.17 2.32 0.50
N LEU A 91 18.13 1.93 1.79
CA LEU A 91 18.83 0.75 2.27
C LEU A 91 18.31 -0.52 1.59
N ILE A 92 17.00 -0.74 1.55
CA ILE A 92 16.42 -1.92 0.90
C ILE A 92 16.75 -1.94 -0.59
N LYS A 93 16.60 -0.82 -1.29
CA LYS A 93 16.99 -0.67 -2.71
C LYS A 93 18.45 -1.04 -2.95
N SER A 94 19.34 -0.73 -2.02
CA SER A 94 20.77 -1.02 -2.17
C SER A 94 21.09 -2.52 -2.16
N TRP A 95 20.25 -3.33 -1.51
CA TRP A 95 20.46 -4.77 -1.30
C TRP A 95 19.55 -5.65 -2.14
N CYS A 96 18.33 -5.22 -2.45
CA CYS A 96 17.40 -5.94 -3.31
C CYS A 96 17.61 -5.58 -4.79
N LYS A 97 17.59 -6.58 -5.67
CA LYS A 97 17.75 -6.46 -7.13
C LYS A 97 16.45 -6.55 -7.91
N THR A 98 15.37 -6.99 -7.26
CA THR A 98 14.05 -7.08 -7.89
C THR A 98 12.93 -6.57 -6.96
N PRO A 99 11.81 -6.07 -7.51
CA PRO A 99 10.62 -5.75 -6.73
C PRO A 99 10.10 -6.93 -5.90
N LYS A 100 10.28 -8.16 -6.41
CA LYS A 100 9.93 -9.39 -5.69
C LYS A 100 10.77 -9.57 -4.41
N GLU A 101 12.07 -9.29 -4.48
CA GLU A 101 12.94 -9.32 -3.30
C GLU A 101 12.55 -8.24 -2.29
N VAL A 102 12.25 -7.02 -2.75
CA VAL A 102 11.76 -5.94 -1.89
C VAL A 102 10.47 -6.37 -1.17
N TYR A 103 9.50 -6.89 -1.92
CA TYR A 103 8.24 -7.40 -1.35
C TYR A 103 8.50 -8.46 -0.29
N ARG A 104 9.38 -9.42 -0.59
CA ARG A 104 9.73 -10.50 0.33
C ARG A 104 10.39 -9.97 1.61
N PHE A 105 11.33 -9.05 1.47
CA PHE A 105 12.04 -8.41 2.57
C PHE A 105 11.07 -7.67 3.50
N VAL A 106 10.16 -6.86 2.93
CA VAL A 106 9.13 -6.14 3.69
C VAL A 106 8.16 -7.11 4.36
N GLN A 107 7.73 -8.16 3.66
CA GLN A 107 6.82 -9.17 4.23
C GLN A 107 7.42 -9.84 5.47
N ILE A 108 8.73 -10.08 5.50
CA ILE A 108 9.41 -10.66 6.66
C ILE A 108 9.35 -9.70 7.86
N ILE A 109 9.58 -8.41 7.64
CA ILE A 109 9.48 -7.37 8.69
C ILE A 109 8.06 -7.30 9.23
N LEU A 110 7.05 -7.28 8.35
CA LEU A 110 5.64 -7.24 8.76
C LEU A 110 5.22 -8.49 9.52
N ASN A 111 5.71 -9.67 9.10
CA ASN A 111 5.46 -10.92 9.82
C ASN A 111 6.10 -10.90 11.22
N ALA A 112 7.32 -10.37 11.36
CA ALA A 112 7.99 -10.21 12.65
C ALA A 112 7.20 -9.26 13.57
N LYS A 113 6.74 -8.12 13.05
CA LYS A 113 5.84 -7.19 13.77
C LYS A 113 4.59 -7.93 14.26
N ASN A 114 3.88 -8.60 13.36
CA ASN A 114 2.66 -9.32 13.71
C ASN A 114 2.88 -10.39 14.78
N ALA A 115 4.02 -11.09 14.74
CA ALA A 115 4.38 -12.07 15.76
C ALA A 115 4.59 -11.42 17.13
N VAL A 116 5.30 -10.29 17.20
CA VAL A 116 5.51 -9.54 18.44
C VAL A 116 4.18 -8.98 18.95
N THR A 117 3.37 -8.35 18.10
CA THR A 117 2.03 -7.86 18.45
C THR A 117 1.17 -8.97 19.06
N LYS A 118 1.11 -10.14 18.42
CA LYS A 118 0.36 -11.29 18.93
C LYS A 118 0.89 -11.75 20.29
N ASN A 119 2.21 -11.80 20.46
CA ASN A 119 2.83 -12.20 21.71
C ASN A 119 2.49 -11.21 22.84
N MET A 120 2.63 -9.90 22.60
CA MET A 120 2.25 -8.86 23.56
C MET A 120 0.78 -8.98 23.98
N THR A 121 -0.14 -9.15 23.02
CA THR A 121 -1.56 -9.34 23.32
C THR A 121 -1.78 -10.57 24.21
N ASN A 122 -1.15 -11.70 23.89
CA ASN A 122 -1.27 -12.93 24.67
C ASN A 122 -0.70 -12.80 26.09
N GLN A 123 0.30 -11.94 26.29
CA GLN A 123 0.90 -11.65 27.60
C GLN A 123 0.14 -10.58 28.40
N GLY A 124 -0.98 -10.07 27.88
CA GLY A 124 -1.78 -9.03 28.55
C GLY A 124 -1.36 -7.59 28.25
N PHE A 125 -0.38 -7.37 27.38
CA PHE A 125 0.11 -6.04 26.97
C PHE A 125 -0.59 -5.51 25.70
N GLY A 126 -1.79 -5.99 25.39
CA GLY A 126 -2.52 -5.64 24.16
C GLY A 126 -2.76 -4.12 23.97
N ALA A 127 -2.93 -3.38 25.07
CA ALA A 127 -3.09 -1.93 25.06
C ALA A 127 -1.87 -1.16 24.52
N TYR A 128 -0.68 -1.77 24.57
CA TYR A 128 0.59 -1.15 24.15
C TYR A 128 0.99 -1.52 22.71
N THR A 129 0.15 -2.25 21.98
CA THR A 129 0.47 -2.71 20.62
C THR A 129 0.66 -1.56 19.61
N GLY A 130 0.07 -0.39 19.86
CA GLY A 130 0.30 0.83 19.08
C GLY A 130 1.76 1.34 19.11
N LEU A 131 2.57 0.93 20.09
CA LEU A 131 4.01 1.21 20.09
C LEU A 131 4.71 0.63 18.85
N LEU A 132 4.14 -0.43 18.26
CA LEU A 132 4.67 -1.09 17.06
C LEU A 132 4.13 -0.50 15.75
N ASP A 133 3.43 0.63 15.82
CA ASP A 133 3.09 1.39 14.62
C ASP A 133 4.36 1.89 13.95
N LEU A 134 4.45 1.71 12.64
CA LEU A 134 5.69 1.95 11.89
C LEU A 134 6.11 3.43 11.93
N GLU A 135 5.17 4.35 12.19
CA GLU A 135 5.41 5.76 12.49
C GLU A 135 6.35 5.96 13.68
N ASN A 136 6.16 5.16 14.74
CA ASN A 136 6.97 5.20 15.95
C ASN A 136 8.35 4.57 15.75
N LEU A 137 8.55 3.83 14.65
CA LEU A 137 9.79 3.11 14.35
C LEU A 137 10.64 3.80 13.30
N THR A 138 10.29 5.02 12.89
CA THR A 138 10.96 5.76 11.81
C THR A 138 12.44 5.98 12.09
N ASP A 139 12.83 6.30 13.33
CA ASP A 139 14.25 6.50 13.71
C ASP A 139 15.01 5.19 13.93
N GLU A 140 14.33 4.12 14.36
CA GLU A 140 14.95 2.86 14.73
C GLU A 140 15.19 1.94 13.53
N MET A 141 14.24 1.94 12.60
CA MET A 141 14.24 1.03 11.46
C MET A 141 15.51 1.13 10.60
N PRO A 142 16.03 2.31 10.21
CA PRO A 142 17.28 2.40 9.47
C PRO A 142 18.46 1.79 10.24
N LYS A 143 18.53 1.99 11.56
CA LYS A 143 19.61 1.45 12.42
C LYS A 143 19.59 -0.07 12.39
N TRP A 144 18.40 -0.66 12.54
CA TRP A 144 18.21 -2.11 12.53
C TRP A 144 18.55 -2.74 11.19
N LEU A 145 18.14 -2.10 10.08
CA LEU A 145 18.47 -2.53 8.73
C LEU A 145 19.98 -2.47 8.48
N ARG A 146 20.65 -1.38 8.87
CA ARG A 146 22.11 -1.24 8.77
C ARG A 146 22.83 -2.33 9.55
N ASN A 147 22.40 -2.63 10.77
CA ASN A 147 22.97 -3.70 11.59
C ASN A 147 22.81 -5.08 10.93
N TYR A 148 21.62 -5.38 10.41
CA TYR A 148 21.37 -6.62 9.68
C TYR A 148 22.29 -6.77 8.47
N PHE A 149 22.36 -5.75 7.61
CA PHE A 149 23.19 -5.75 6.42
C PHE A 149 24.70 -5.82 6.73
N ASN A 150 25.14 -5.09 7.76
CA ASN A 150 26.51 -5.17 8.23
C ASN A 150 26.85 -6.57 8.73
N ARG A 151 25.93 -7.22 9.45
CA ARG A 151 26.14 -8.59 9.93
C ARG A 151 26.29 -9.57 8.78
N ILE A 152 25.44 -9.49 7.76
CA ILE A 152 25.56 -10.36 6.57
C ILE A 152 26.95 -10.20 5.95
N ARG A 153 27.39 -8.95 5.74
CA ARG A 153 28.67 -8.69 5.10
C ARG A 153 29.87 -9.17 5.91
N THR A 154 29.83 -9.06 7.24
CA THR A 154 30.95 -9.50 8.09
C THR A 154 31.01 -11.02 8.20
N VAL A 155 29.87 -11.72 8.31
CA VAL A 155 29.90 -13.19 8.38
C VAL A 155 30.27 -13.85 7.06
N ASP A 156 30.02 -13.18 5.92
CA ASP A 156 30.46 -13.72 4.62
C ASP A 156 31.99 -13.75 4.51
N THR A 157 32.70 -12.94 5.30
CA THR A 157 34.17 -12.95 5.37
C THR A 157 34.74 -13.98 6.35
N ASP A 158 33.91 -14.58 7.22
CA ASP A 158 34.27 -15.62 8.20
C ASP A 158 33.36 -16.84 8.02
N SER A 159 33.86 -17.83 7.28
CA SER A 159 33.10 -19.04 6.91
C SER A 159 32.56 -19.83 8.11
N SER A 160 33.14 -19.69 9.30
CA SER A 160 32.67 -20.33 10.54
C SER A 160 31.40 -19.69 11.13
N LYS A 161 31.07 -18.46 10.72
CA LYS A 161 29.92 -17.68 11.21
C LYS A 161 28.86 -17.41 10.15
N ARG A 162 29.00 -18.02 8.96
CA ARG A 162 28.20 -17.74 7.78
C ARG A 162 26.70 -17.89 8.05
N ILE A 163 25.92 -16.88 7.66
CA ILE A 163 24.46 -16.98 7.67
C ILE A 163 24.03 -17.74 6.42
N THR A 164 23.36 -18.88 6.60
CA THR A 164 22.85 -19.70 5.49
C THR A 164 21.39 -19.41 5.16
N ASN A 165 20.65 -18.81 6.10
CA ASN A 165 19.26 -18.42 5.94
C ASN A 165 19.08 -16.92 6.24
N TYR A 166 19.24 -16.09 5.21
CA TYR A 166 19.14 -14.63 5.33
C TYR A 166 17.73 -14.15 5.70
N GLU A 167 16.68 -14.80 5.18
CA GLU A 167 15.28 -14.47 5.50
C GLU A 167 14.95 -14.79 6.96
N GLY A 168 15.33 -16.00 7.42
CA GLY A 168 15.14 -16.41 8.82
C GLY A 168 15.93 -15.54 9.78
N TYR A 169 17.17 -15.18 9.42
CA TYR A 169 17.98 -14.26 10.21
C TYR A 169 17.35 -12.86 10.29
N LEU A 170 16.81 -12.34 9.19
CA LEU A 170 16.09 -11.06 9.17
C LEU A 170 14.89 -11.09 10.10
N TYR A 171 14.07 -12.15 9.99
CA TYR A 171 12.89 -12.34 10.83
C TYR A 171 13.27 -12.30 12.32
N THR A 172 14.24 -13.12 12.74
CA THR A 172 14.69 -13.18 14.13
C THR A 172 15.27 -11.85 14.60
N ALA A 173 16.08 -11.18 13.79
CA ALA A 173 16.65 -9.88 14.12
C ALA A 173 15.54 -8.84 14.36
N MET A 174 14.52 -8.80 13.49
CA MET A 174 13.40 -7.87 13.62
C MET A 174 12.55 -8.15 14.86
N VAL A 175 12.23 -9.43 15.15
CA VAL A 175 11.53 -9.81 16.39
C VAL A 175 12.30 -9.32 17.62
N ASN A 176 13.61 -9.54 17.67
CA ASN A 176 14.43 -9.12 18.81
C ASN A 176 14.47 -7.60 18.98
N ASN A 177 14.65 -6.87 17.88
CA ASN A 177 14.69 -5.41 17.89
C ASN A 177 13.36 -4.81 18.36
N LEU A 178 12.23 -5.32 17.85
CA LEU A 178 10.89 -4.86 18.24
C LEU A 178 10.59 -5.14 19.71
N ASN A 179 10.92 -6.33 20.22
CA ASN A 179 10.78 -6.64 21.65
C ASN A 179 11.64 -5.71 22.51
N THR A 180 12.89 -5.46 22.10
CA THR A 180 13.81 -4.58 22.82
C THR A 180 13.28 -3.15 22.86
N TYR A 181 12.77 -2.65 21.73
CA TYR A 181 12.15 -1.34 21.63
C TYR A 181 10.97 -1.20 22.60
N VAL A 182 10.02 -2.14 22.54
CA VAL A 182 8.85 -2.14 23.44
C VAL A 182 9.28 -2.15 24.90
N HIS A 183 10.21 -3.02 25.30
CA HIS A 183 10.69 -3.05 26.68
C HIS A 183 11.35 -1.74 27.09
N SER A 184 12.14 -1.11 26.22
CA SER A 184 12.79 0.16 26.52
C SER A 184 11.80 1.31 26.70
N VAL A 185 10.75 1.36 25.86
CA VAL A 185 9.71 2.39 25.96
C VAL A 185 8.86 2.18 27.23
N LEU A 186 8.46 0.94 27.53
CA LEU A 186 7.70 0.64 28.74
C LEU A 186 8.48 1.00 30.01
N ALA A 187 9.76 0.64 30.07
CA ALA A 187 10.62 0.94 31.23
C ALA A 187 10.89 2.44 31.41
N ALA A 188 10.78 3.26 30.36
CA ALA A 188 10.93 4.72 30.46
C ALA A 188 9.67 5.42 31.00
N HIS A 189 8.55 4.71 31.12
CA HIS A 189 7.28 5.22 31.62
C HIS A 189 6.93 4.72 33.04
N GLU A 190 7.78 3.88 33.64
CA GLU A 190 7.74 3.46 35.05
C GLU A 190 8.59 4.39 35.95
#